data_AF-A0A3M1I001-F1
#
_entry.id   AF-A0A3M1I001-F1
#
_cell.length_a   1.000
_cell.length_b   1.000
_cell.length_c   1.000
_cell.angle_alpha   90.00
_cell.angle_beta   90.00
_cell.angle_gamma   90.00
#
_symmetry.space_group_name_H-M   'P 1'
#
loop_
_entity.id
_entity.type
_entity.pdbx_description
1 polymer ?
#
loop_
_entity_poly.entity_id
_entity_poly.type
_entity_poly.pdbx_seq_one_letter_code
_entity_poly.pdbx_strand_id
1 'polypeptide(L)'
;MSSFHSSQMRLTGNPFVDNGHFAFKTWQGKWLWQASLEEIRDFVETLLQIYSSAPWKKVLSYVFPNSPLTQTQMKNKEQIFSQRLISYIEKANEENSMGDSSFPLCSGCGSRKAQKYSYTKEYRFAYKSEVPLTGSGKMRNFFPAFLDGVTYCGYCLFAIQCSPLLYMRSQYLLLLHSNNPKVIEIWANKAISELRRQLTSSNYKGPYTEDYTNSQNALFRMAEIILQEWEEEVEEGTTQMEVFHFTNYNQGPALEVFRLPSSLFDFLLAIKGQNLSRPWKEVVQRGFQKKGKKDEKKNFEELRKKTKNLVYHRLLQDQPITSFFLDKSTRTPYGNWQVLELYLRKVMQMEKDYLEKVKNLGDRIST
;
A
#
# COMPACT_ATOMS: atom_id res chain seq x y z
N MET A 1 0.28 -8.58 34.70
CA MET A 1 0.48 -7.64 33.57
C MET A 1 1.90 -7.80 33.08
N SER A 2 2.11 -8.66 32.08
CA SER A 2 3.43 -8.98 31.54
C SER A 2 4.03 -7.76 30.83
N SER A 3 5.27 -7.44 31.17
CA SER A 3 6.12 -6.46 30.50
C SER A 3 6.13 -6.67 28.98
N PHE A 4 5.58 -5.72 28.23
CA PHE A 4 5.73 -5.65 26.77
C PHE A 4 7.16 -5.20 26.42
N HIS A 5 8.11 -6.10 26.63
CA HIS A 5 9.39 -6.13 25.94
C HIS A 5 9.28 -7.19 24.84
N SER A 6 8.42 -7.00 23.85
CA SER A 6 8.43 -7.85 22.66
C SER A 6 9.35 -7.24 21.62
N SER A 7 10.53 -7.82 21.46
CA SER A 7 11.55 -7.59 20.44
C SER A 7 11.11 -7.90 18.99
N GLN A 8 9.80 -8.11 18.75
CA GLN A 8 9.22 -8.42 17.45
C GLN A 8 8.14 -7.40 17.09
N MET A 9 8.21 -6.86 15.87
CA MET A 9 7.14 -6.03 15.33
C MET A 9 5.89 -6.85 15.15
N ARG A 10 4.81 -6.45 15.80
CA ARG A 10 3.46 -6.80 15.34
C ARG A 10 3.01 -5.69 14.40
N LEU A 11 2.44 -6.05 13.25
CA LEU A 11 1.74 -5.08 12.41
C LEU A 11 0.75 -4.31 13.29
N THR A 12 0.79 -3.00 13.19
CA THR A 12 -0.12 -2.13 13.94
C THR A 12 -1.53 -2.17 13.37
N GLY A 13 -1.66 -2.59 12.10
CA GLY A 13 -2.90 -2.54 11.35
C GLY A 13 -3.17 -1.15 10.76
N ASN A 14 -2.33 -0.16 11.05
CA ASN A 14 -2.41 1.15 10.43
C ASN A 14 -1.52 1.19 9.18
N PRO A 15 -2.08 1.32 7.96
CA PRO A 15 -1.33 1.23 6.71
C PRO A 15 -0.17 2.23 6.60
N PHE A 16 -0.36 3.45 7.10
CA PHE A 16 0.67 4.49 7.06
C PHE A 16 1.81 4.19 8.02
N VAL A 17 1.50 3.74 9.24
CA VAL A 17 2.51 3.39 10.26
C VAL A 17 3.30 2.16 9.83
N ASP A 18 2.62 1.10 9.41
CA ASP A 18 3.27 -0.15 9.03
C ASP A 18 4.21 0.06 7.82
N ASN A 19 3.73 0.70 6.75
CA ASN A 19 4.57 1.02 5.60
C ASN A 19 5.74 1.93 5.98
N GLY A 20 5.52 2.86 6.90
CA GLY A 20 6.57 3.70 7.47
C GLY A 20 7.70 2.92 8.12
N HIS A 21 7.34 1.95 8.96
CA HIS A 21 8.31 1.07 9.61
C HIS A 21 9.05 0.19 8.60
N PHE A 22 8.36 -0.37 7.61
CA PHE A 22 9.00 -1.15 6.54
C PHE A 22 9.91 -0.29 5.67
N ALA A 23 9.52 0.93 5.33
CA ALA A 23 10.36 1.87 4.58
C ALA A 23 11.69 2.11 5.30
N PHE A 24 11.61 2.44 6.60
CA PHE A 24 12.78 2.67 7.43
C PHE A 24 13.63 1.39 7.55
N LYS A 25 13.00 0.24 7.85
CA LYS A 25 13.68 -1.06 7.98
C LYS A 25 14.43 -1.44 6.72
N THR A 26 13.79 -1.36 5.56
CA THR A 26 14.41 -1.69 4.28
C THR A 26 15.53 -0.72 3.93
N TRP A 27 15.41 0.56 4.33
CA TRP A 27 16.47 1.53 4.11
C TRP A 27 17.68 1.31 5.01
N GLN A 28 17.46 1.18 6.32
CA GLN A 28 18.51 1.14 7.35
C GLN A 28 18.98 -0.25 7.74
N GLY A 29 18.29 -1.30 7.29
CA GLY A 29 18.58 -2.70 7.67
C GLY A 29 18.15 -3.07 9.10
N LYS A 30 17.51 -2.16 9.84
CA LYS A 30 17.02 -2.39 11.21
C LYS A 30 15.73 -1.62 11.46
N TRP A 31 14.96 -2.06 12.44
CA TRP A 31 13.70 -1.39 12.78
C TRP A 31 13.91 -0.04 13.47
N LEU A 32 12.92 0.85 13.35
CA LEU A 32 13.00 2.22 13.89
C LEU A 32 13.28 2.27 15.40
N TRP A 33 12.72 1.37 16.19
CA TRP A 33 12.98 1.31 17.64
C TRP A 33 14.36 0.71 18.00
N GLN A 34 15.10 0.19 17.02
CA GLN A 34 16.46 -0.33 17.18
C GLN A 34 17.52 0.68 16.73
N ALA A 35 17.12 1.79 16.11
CA ALA A 35 18.04 2.80 15.59
C ALA A 35 18.47 3.80 16.67
N SER A 36 19.73 4.22 16.61
CA SER A 36 20.23 5.31 17.45
C SER A 36 19.70 6.67 16.95
N LEU A 37 19.75 7.70 17.81
CA LEU A 37 19.39 9.06 17.40
C LEU A 37 20.28 9.60 16.27
N GLU A 38 21.54 9.18 16.21
CA GLU A 38 22.47 9.56 15.13
C GLU A 38 22.05 8.94 13.80
N GLU A 39 21.74 7.64 13.80
CA GLU A 39 21.24 6.94 12.59
C GLU A 39 19.90 7.51 12.11
N ILE A 40 19.07 8.00 13.03
CA ILE A 40 17.83 8.71 12.69
C ILE A 40 18.13 10.06 12.05
N ARG A 41 19.12 10.81 12.54
CA ARG A 41 19.52 12.10 11.95
C ARG A 41 20.04 11.90 10.53
N ASP A 42 20.91 10.93 10.31
CA ASP A 42 21.44 10.59 8.97
C ASP A 42 20.32 10.21 8.00
N PHE A 43 19.34 9.42 8.48
CA PHE A 43 18.18 9.07 7.69
C PHE A 43 17.30 10.29 7.37
N VAL A 44 17.13 11.22 8.31
CA VAL A 44 16.36 12.46 8.09
C VAL A 44 17.03 13.34 7.03
N GLU A 45 18.35 13.41 6.99
CA GLU A 45 19.09 14.12 5.93
C GLU A 45 18.85 13.47 4.57
N THR A 46 18.91 12.14 4.52
CA THR A 46 18.58 11.37 3.30
C THR A 46 17.14 11.63 2.86
N LEU A 47 16.19 11.64 3.80
CA LEU A 47 14.79 11.91 3.53
C LEU A 47 14.58 13.32 2.98
N LEU A 48 15.28 14.31 3.53
CA LEU A 48 15.28 15.69 3.02
C LEU A 48 15.81 15.75 1.60
N GLN A 49 16.91 15.07 1.28
CA GLN A 49 17.47 15.04 -0.07
C GLN A 49 16.44 14.53 -1.09
N ILE A 50 15.71 13.47 -0.75
CA ILE A 50 14.64 12.92 -1.60
C ILE A 50 13.48 13.91 -1.69
N TYR A 51 12.97 14.37 -0.55
CA TYR A 51 11.75 15.17 -0.43
C TYR A 51 11.89 16.59 -0.97
N SER A 52 13.11 17.12 -1.04
CA SER A 52 13.39 18.45 -1.59
C SER A 52 13.36 18.51 -3.11
N SER A 53 13.38 17.37 -3.80
CA SER A 53 13.24 17.32 -5.26
C SER A 53 11.82 17.74 -5.72
N ALA A 54 11.72 18.36 -6.90
CA ALA A 54 10.46 18.88 -7.42
C ALA A 54 9.33 17.82 -7.55
N PRO A 55 9.60 16.58 -8.05
CA PRO A 55 8.58 15.53 -8.10
C PRO A 55 8.05 15.14 -6.72
N TRP A 56 8.93 15.08 -5.71
CA TRP A 56 8.55 14.73 -4.35
C TRP A 56 7.81 15.86 -3.65
N LYS A 57 8.23 17.12 -3.79
CA LYS A 57 7.49 18.28 -3.26
C LYS A 57 6.03 18.29 -3.74
N LYS A 58 5.82 17.98 -5.03
CA LYS A 58 4.48 17.85 -5.60
C LYS A 58 3.69 16.72 -4.91
N VAL A 59 4.28 15.53 -4.77
CA VAL A 59 3.63 14.40 -4.09
C VAL A 59 3.29 14.73 -2.63
N LEU A 60 4.24 15.30 -1.88
CA LEU A 60 4.04 15.64 -0.48
C LEU A 60 2.94 16.69 -0.29
N SER A 61 2.69 17.57 -1.26
CA SER A 61 1.56 18.50 -1.20
C SER A 61 0.19 17.81 -1.19
N TYR A 62 0.13 16.58 -1.70
CA TYR A 62 -1.06 15.72 -1.70
C TYR A 62 -1.05 14.68 -0.58
N VAL A 63 0.04 14.55 0.18
CA VAL A 63 0.14 13.60 1.32
C VAL A 63 0.07 14.35 2.64
N PHE A 64 0.90 15.39 2.78
CA PHE A 64 1.07 16.23 3.96
C PHE A 64 0.89 17.72 3.60
N PRO A 65 -0.32 18.12 3.18
CA PRO A 65 -0.60 19.52 2.86
C PRO A 65 -0.33 20.42 4.05
N ASN A 66 0.24 21.59 3.79
CA ASN A 66 0.65 22.57 4.81
C ASN A 66 1.75 22.06 5.77
N SER A 67 2.43 20.95 5.45
CA SER A 67 3.68 20.60 6.12
C SER A 67 4.77 21.64 5.82
N PRO A 68 5.83 21.73 6.66
CA PRO A 68 6.92 22.69 6.44
C PRO A 68 7.48 22.69 5.01
N LEU A 69 7.67 21.51 4.41
CA LEU A 69 8.22 21.37 3.06
C LEU A 69 7.28 21.82 1.94
N THR A 70 5.97 21.82 2.18
CA THR A 70 4.95 22.11 1.16
C THR A 70 4.37 23.52 1.28
N GLN A 71 4.54 24.19 2.41
CA GLN A 71 4.02 25.53 2.64
C GLN A 71 4.88 26.59 1.95
N THR A 72 4.35 27.31 0.96
CA THR A 72 5.12 28.26 0.14
C THR A 72 5.78 29.39 0.93
N GLN A 73 5.05 29.98 1.88
CA GLN A 73 5.48 31.19 2.61
C GLN A 73 6.48 30.95 3.76
N MET A 74 6.76 29.70 4.11
CA MET A 74 7.64 29.38 5.23
C MET A 74 9.12 29.56 4.87
N LYS A 75 9.90 30.24 5.70
CA LYS A 75 11.38 30.30 5.60
C LYS A 75 12.00 29.09 6.32
N ASN A 76 13.21 28.66 5.92
CA ASN A 76 13.96 27.57 6.56
C ASN A 76 13.19 26.23 6.65
N LYS A 77 12.43 25.90 5.59
CA LYS A 77 11.51 24.75 5.55
C LYS A 77 12.17 23.42 5.88
N GLU A 78 13.35 23.18 5.33
CA GLU A 78 14.09 21.92 5.50
C GLU A 78 14.57 21.75 6.93
N GLN A 79 15.14 22.81 7.52
CA GLN A 79 15.55 22.82 8.92
C GLN A 79 14.38 22.60 9.89
N ILE A 80 13.24 23.27 9.66
CA ILE A 80 12.04 23.09 10.49
C ILE A 80 11.50 21.65 10.36
N PHE A 81 11.54 21.09 9.14
CA PHE A 81 11.11 19.73 8.90
C PHE A 81 12.01 18.71 9.59
N SER A 82 13.34 18.81 9.44
CA SER A 82 14.27 17.87 10.09
C SER A 82 14.19 17.94 11.61
N GLN A 83 14.21 19.14 12.19
CA GLN A 83 14.05 19.32 13.64
C GLN A 83 12.75 18.71 14.14
N ARG A 84 11.66 18.86 13.38
CA ARG A 84 10.37 18.25 13.73
C ARG A 84 10.45 16.73 13.74
N LEU A 85 11.05 16.11 12.72
CA LEU A 85 11.18 14.66 12.66
C LEU A 85 12.05 14.11 13.79
N ILE A 86 13.20 14.72 14.04
CA ILE A 86 14.12 14.33 15.11
C ILE A 86 13.42 14.44 16.48
N SER A 87 12.68 15.53 16.70
CA SER A 87 11.92 15.74 17.94
C SER A 87 10.84 14.68 18.19
N TYR A 88 10.36 13.99 17.14
CA TYR A 88 9.44 12.87 17.31
C TYR A 88 10.09 11.74 18.10
N ILE A 89 11.32 11.38 17.77
CA ILE A 89 11.98 10.26 18.42
C ILE A 89 12.57 10.67 19.77
N GLU A 90 13.17 11.85 19.88
CA GLU A 90 13.72 12.34 21.15
C GLU A 90 12.67 12.31 22.27
N LYS A 91 11.50 12.90 22.03
CA LYS A 91 10.40 12.90 22.99
C LYS A 91 9.84 11.50 23.28
N ALA A 92 9.75 10.65 22.25
CA ALA A 92 9.26 9.27 22.45
C ALA A 92 10.22 8.43 23.31
N ASN A 93 11.52 8.73 23.28
CA ASN A 93 12.52 8.09 24.13
C ASN A 93 12.43 8.61 25.57
N GLU A 94 12.21 9.92 25.76
CA GLU A 94 11.98 10.53 27.08
C GLU A 94 10.72 9.95 27.77
N GLU A 95 9.62 9.80 27.02
CA GLU A 95 8.31 9.36 27.52
C GLU A 95 8.28 7.90 28.03
N ASN A 96 9.16 7.01 27.55
CA ASN A 96 9.28 5.66 28.12
C ASN A 96 9.77 5.66 29.57
N SER A 97 10.23 6.82 30.08
CA SER A 97 10.80 6.99 31.41
C SER A 97 9.80 7.54 32.44
N MET A 98 8.61 7.98 32.03
CA MET A 98 7.63 8.60 32.94
C MET A 98 6.26 7.93 32.81
N GLY A 99 5.91 7.13 33.83
CA GLY A 99 4.67 6.34 33.94
C GLY A 99 3.41 7.17 34.21
N ASP A 100 3.17 8.23 33.46
CA ASP A 100 1.96 9.04 33.62
C ASP A 100 0.76 8.39 32.90
N SER A 101 -0.14 7.83 33.71
CA SER A 101 -1.36 7.16 33.25
C SER A 101 -2.37 8.07 32.53
N SER A 102 -2.21 9.40 32.63
CA SER A 102 -3.14 10.40 32.07
C SER A 102 -3.04 10.58 30.54
N PHE A 103 -2.04 10.02 29.86
CA PHE A 103 -1.88 10.20 28.42
C PHE A 103 -2.75 9.24 27.59
N PRO A 104 -3.42 9.71 26.52
CA PRO A 104 -4.16 8.84 25.62
C PRO A 104 -3.22 7.90 24.86
N LEU A 105 -3.74 6.75 24.44
CA LEU A 105 -2.99 5.81 23.61
C LEU A 105 -2.81 6.34 22.19
N CYS A 106 -1.73 5.91 21.55
CA CYS A 106 -1.43 6.16 20.16
C CYS A 106 -2.47 5.45 19.27
N SER A 107 -3.13 6.20 18.40
CA SER A 107 -4.09 5.71 17.40
C SER A 107 -3.42 4.85 16.31
N GLY A 108 -2.09 4.92 16.19
CA GLY A 108 -1.31 4.08 15.29
C GLY A 108 -1.08 2.69 15.86
N CYS A 109 -0.27 2.59 16.91
CA CYS A 109 0.18 1.30 17.45
C CYS A 109 -0.65 0.76 18.62
N GLY A 110 -1.55 1.55 19.21
CA GLY A 110 -2.36 1.18 20.37
C GLY A 110 -1.57 0.90 21.67
N SER A 111 -0.24 0.88 21.63
CA SER A 111 0.62 0.40 22.72
C SER A 111 1.44 1.49 23.40
N ARG A 112 1.77 2.56 22.68
CA ARG A 112 2.52 3.71 23.22
C ARG A 112 1.60 4.88 23.50
N LYS A 113 2.03 5.78 24.37
CA LYS A 113 1.31 7.02 24.67
C LYS A 113 1.45 8.05 23.55
N ALA A 114 0.45 8.92 23.43
CA ALA A 114 0.50 10.04 22.49
C ALA A 114 1.62 11.02 22.85
N GLN A 115 2.24 11.61 21.84
CA GLN A 115 3.39 12.48 22.03
C GLN A 115 3.00 13.76 22.80
N LYS A 116 3.83 14.15 23.76
CA LYS A 116 3.71 15.43 24.49
C LYS A 116 4.14 16.61 23.61
N TYR A 117 3.33 17.67 23.58
CA TYR A 117 3.61 18.86 22.77
C TYR A 117 4.63 19.78 23.45
N SER A 118 4.40 20.14 24.72
CA SER A 118 5.28 20.98 25.55
C SER A 118 5.04 20.71 27.04
N TYR A 119 5.80 21.38 27.91
CA TYR A 119 5.54 21.39 29.36
C TYR A 119 4.20 22.05 29.73
N THR A 120 3.64 22.91 28.86
CA THR A 120 2.47 23.77 29.13
C THR A 120 1.20 23.37 28.36
N LYS A 121 1.30 22.48 27.36
CA LYS A 121 0.16 21.90 26.64
C LYS A 121 0.21 20.39 26.80
N GLU A 122 -0.88 19.82 27.29
CA GLU A 122 -0.94 18.41 27.69
C GLU A 122 -0.63 17.44 26.54
N TYR A 123 -1.08 17.70 25.30
CA TYR A 123 -0.94 16.75 24.18
C TYR A 123 -0.56 17.39 22.84
N ARG A 124 0.25 16.68 22.03
CA ARG A 124 0.39 16.98 20.61
C ARG A 124 -0.65 16.20 19.83
N PHE A 125 -1.65 16.90 19.34
CA PHE A 125 -2.55 16.36 18.34
C PHE A 125 -1.91 16.43 16.96
N ALA A 126 -2.12 15.35 16.20
CA ALA A 126 -1.73 15.26 14.81
C ALA A 126 -2.91 15.60 13.92
N TYR A 127 -2.61 16.26 12.80
CA TYR A 127 -3.57 16.72 11.82
C TYR A 127 -3.16 16.24 10.43
N LYS A 128 -3.92 16.63 9.41
CA LYS A 128 -3.65 16.26 8.01
C LYS A 128 -2.27 16.68 7.48
N SER A 129 -1.60 17.62 8.14
CA SER A 129 -0.22 18.04 7.86
C SER A 129 0.83 17.02 8.30
N GLU A 130 0.47 16.10 9.20
CA GLU A 130 1.35 15.05 9.73
C GLU A 130 0.85 13.65 9.40
N VAL A 131 -0.48 13.45 9.37
CA VAL A 131 -1.11 12.13 9.18
C VAL A 131 -2.12 12.22 8.05
N PRO A 132 -1.95 11.46 6.95
CA PRO A 132 -2.84 11.58 5.80
C PRO A 132 -4.28 11.20 6.15
N LEU A 133 -5.25 11.81 5.45
CA LEU A 133 -6.68 11.50 5.57
C LEU A 133 -7.26 11.73 6.98
N THR A 134 -6.65 12.63 7.75
CA THR A 134 -7.19 13.11 9.04
C THR A 134 -7.77 14.52 8.91
N GLY A 135 -8.39 15.03 9.98
CA GLY A 135 -8.94 16.38 10.01
C GLY A 135 -7.86 17.48 10.02
N SER A 136 -8.27 18.70 9.70
CA SER A 136 -7.39 19.89 9.67
C SER A 136 -7.16 20.56 11.02
N GLY A 137 -7.82 20.10 12.09
CA GLY A 137 -7.80 20.73 13.41
C GLY A 137 -8.77 21.91 13.57
N LYS A 138 -9.42 22.37 12.49
CA LYS A 138 -10.42 23.47 12.56
C LYS A 138 -11.78 23.04 13.10
N MET A 139 -12.10 21.75 13.04
CA MET A 139 -13.40 21.20 13.43
C MET A 139 -13.17 19.92 14.23
N ARG A 140 -13.56 19.92 15.51
CA ARG A 140 -13.42 18.79 16.43
C ARG A 140 -14.27 17.59 16.05
N ASN A 141 -15.38 17.82 15.34
CA ASN A 141 -16.35 16.78 14.94
C ASN A 141 -15.76 15.65 14.08
N PHE A 142 -14.57 15.85 13.51
CA PHE A 142 -13.91 14.87 12.64
C PHE A 142 -12.81 14.07 13.36
N PHE A 143 -12.75 14.15 14.69
CA PHE A 143 -11.77 13.41 15.49
C PHE A 143 -12.44 12.50 16.52
N PRO A 144 -11.84 11.33 16.81
CA PRO A 144 -12.37 10.41 17.81
C PRO A 144 -12.56 11.10 19.17
N ALA A 145 -13.65 10.75 19.85
CA ALA A 145 -13.97 11.26 21.19
C ALA A 145 -13.98 12.81 21.32
N PHE A 146 -14.25 13.52 20.21
CA PHE A 146 -14.31 14.99 20.18
C PHE A 146 -12.99 15.68 20.58
N LEU A 147 -11.87 14.99 20.40
CA LEU A 147 -10.54 15.52 20.65
C LEU A 147 -10.18 16.63 19.64
N ASP A 148 -9.19 17.46 19.98
CA ASP A 148 -8.73 18.52 19.09
C ASP A 148 -8.08 17.96 17.81
N GLY A 149 -7.50 16.75 17.87
CA GLY A 149 -6.98 16.03 16.71
C GLY A 149 -6.73 14.55 17.01
N VAL A 150 -5.93 13.88 16.19
CA VAL A 150 -5.62 12.45 16.39
C VAL A 150 -4.38 12.28 17.26
N THR A 151 -4.41 11.31 18.17
CA THR A 151 -3.31 11.00 19.08
C THR A 151 -2.32 10.02 18.46
N TYR A 152 -1.03 10.38 18.38
CA TYR A 152 0.02 9.47 17.91
C TYR A 152 1.27 9.60 18.78
N CYS A 153 1.98 8.49 19.00
CA CYS A 153 3.32 8.51 19.60
C CYS A 153 4.35 9.00 18.58
N GLY A 154 5.51 9.45 19.07
CA GLY A 154 6.58 9.95 18.20
C GLY A 154 7.10 8.92 17.18
N TYR A 155 7.23 7.65 17.57
CA TYR A 155 7.64 6.58 16.63
C TYR A 155 6.66 6.42 15.47
N CYS A 156 5.36 6.41 15.74
CA CYS A 156 4.34 6.31 14.69
C CYS A 156 4.29 7.57 13.82
N LEU A 157 4.43 8.76 14.42
CA LEU A 157 4.51 10.01 13.65
C LEU A 157 5.70 10.01 12.71
N PHE A 158 6.87 9.57 13.18
CA PHE A 158 8.05 9.44 12.35
C PHE A 158 7.84 8.41 11.24
N ALA A 159 7.34 7.21 11.57
CA ALA A 159 7.06 6.16 10.60
C ALA A 159 6.11 6.65 9.50
N ILE A 160 5.02 7.34 9.85
CA ILE A 160 4.09 7.92 8.87
C ILE A 160 4.81 8.86 7.90
N GLN A 161 5.82 9.61 8.35
CA GLN A 161 6.61 10.49 7.47
C GLN A 161 7.52 9.73 6.50
N CYS A 162 7.85 8.47 6.81
CA CYS A 162 8.58 7.54 5.94
C CYS A 162 7.67 6.78 4.95
N SER A 163 6.38 6.66 5.25
CA SER A 163 5.46 5.85 4.43
C SER A 163 5.36 6.25 2.94
N PRO A 164 5.54 7.53 2.54
CA PRO A 164 5.52 7.91 1.12
C PRO A 164 6.58 7.22 0.27
N LEU A 165 7.67 6.75 0.87
CA LEU A 165 8.72 5.99 0.19
C LEU A 165 8.20 4.67 -0.39
N LEU A 166 7.11 4.12 0.14
CA LEU A 166 6.49 2.88 -0.35
C LEU A 166 5.25 3.11 -1.22
N TYR A 167 4.93 4.35 -1.58
CA TYR A 167 3.77 4.60 -2.44
C TYR A 167 4.07 4.25 -3.90
N MET A 168 3.04 3.83 -4.61
CA MET A 168 3.03 3.82 -6.07
C MET A 168 2.17 4.96 -6.60
N ARG A 169 2.63 5.65 -7.65
CA ARG A 169 1.86 6.69 -8.33
C ARG A 169 0.98 6.07 -9.42
N SER A 170 -0.33 6.32 -9.35
CA SER A 170 -1.30 5.96 -10.39
C SER A 170 -2.46 6.95 -10.39
N GLN A 171 -2.35 8.03 -11.18
CA GLN A 171 -3.19 9.24 -11.13
C GLN A 171 -3.16 9.95 -9.76
N TYR A 172 -3.53 9.27 -8.68
CA TYR A 172 -3.24 9.61 -7.29
C TYR A 172 -2.16 8.67 -6.71
N LEU A 173 -2.25 8.33 -5.42
CA LEU A 173 -1.29 7.49 -4.71
C LEU A 173 -1.92 6.16 -4.34
N LEU A 174 -1.14 5.10 -4.44
CA LEU A 174 -1.47 3.76 -4.02
C LEU A 174 -0.57 3.38 -2.84
N LEU A 175 -1.20 3.00 -1.73
CA LEU A 175 -0.53 2.49 -0.54
C LEU A 175 -0.96 1.03 -0.34
N LEU A 176 0.00 0.11 -0.43
CA LEU A 176 -0.20 -1.31 -0.20
C LEU A 176 -0.28 -1.62 1.28
N HIS A 177 -1.17 -2.51 1.69
CA HIS A 177 -1.15 -3.14 3.00
C HIS A 177 -1.56 -4.61 2.89
N SER A 178 -1.23 -5.40 3.91
CA SER A 178 -1.56 -6.81 3.99
C SER A 178 -1.54 -7.26 5.44
N ASN A 179 -2.33 -8.28 5.74
CA ASN A 179 -2.22 -8.99 7.01
C ASN A 179 -0.95 -9.85 7.10
N ASN A 180 -0.32 -10.17 5.96
CA ASN A 180 0.93 -10.89 5.89
C ASN A 180 2.10 -9.89 5.74
N PRO A 181 2.96 -9.72 6.76
CA PRO A 181 4.11 -8.80 6.73
C PRO A 181 5.03 -9.00 5.50
N LYS A 182 5.12 -10.23 4.98
CA LYS A 182 5.99 -10.55 3.84
C LYS A 182 5.58 -9.81 2.57
N VAL A 183 4.28 -9.60 2.36
CA VAL A 183 3.76 -8.83 1.23
C VAL A 183 4.29 -7.39 1.26
N ILE A 184 4.27 -6.75 2.44
CA ILE A 184 4.78 -5.38 2.61
C ILE A 184 6.30 -5.37 2.49
N GLU A 185 7.00 -6.38 3.01
CA GLU A 185 8.46 -6.50 2.92
C GLU A 185 8.96 -6.60 1.47
N ILE A 186 8.36 -7.48 0.66
CA ILE A 186 8.69 -7.64 -0.76
C ILE A 186 8.46 -6.32 -1.51
N TRP A 187 7.31 -5.68 -1.27
CA TRP A 187 7.01 -4.39 -1.88
C TRP A 187 7.98 -3.29 -1.44
N ALA A 188 8.36 -3.26 -0.16
CA ALA A 188 9.31 -2.31 0.38
C ALA A 188 10.67 -2.44 -0.30
N ASN A 189 11.17 -3.68 -0.47
CA ASN A 189 12.42 -3.94 -1.20
C ASN A 189 12.35 -3.41 -2.64
N LYS A 190 11.22 -3.62 -3.33
CA LYS A 190 11.02 -3.09 -4.69
C LYS A 190 11.03 -1.56 -4.74
N ALA A 191 10.25 -0.91 -3.89
CA ALA A 191 10.12 0.54 -3.91
C ALA A 191 11.42 1.25 -3.49
N ILE A 192 12.08 0.74 -2.44
CA ILE A 192 13.33 1.33 -1.91
C ILE A 192 14.51 1.10 -2.87
N SER A 193 14.60 -0.06 -3.53
CA SER A 193 15.64 -0.27 -4.56
C SER A 193 15.50 0.70 -5.74
N GLU A 194 14.26 0.97 -6.18
CA GLU A 194 13.99 1.99 -7.18
C GLU A 194 14.39 3.40 -6.69
N LEU A 195 14.12 3.73 -5.43
CA LEU A 195 14.49 5.02 -4.87
C LEU A 195 15.99 5.21 -4.73
N ARG A 196 16.72 4.17 -4.30
CA ARG A 196 18.19 4.19 -4.30
C ARG A 196 18.73 4.45 -5.70
N ARG A 197 18.16 3.83 -6.73
CA ARG A 197 18.53 4.10 -8.14
C ARG A 197 18.28 5.56 -8.54
N GLN A 198 17.14 6.14 -8.16
CA GLN A 198 16.84 7.55 -8.42
C GLN A 198 17.82 8.49 -7.70
N LEU A 199 18.18 8.16 -6.46
CA LEU A 199 19.15 8.90 -5.65
C LEU A 199 20.55 8.88 -6.29
N THR A 200 21.07 7.71 -6.64
CA THR A 200 22.40 7.56 -7.28
C THR A 200 22.47 8.28 -8.63
N SER A 201 21.40 8.24 -9.41
CA SER A 201 21.34 8.92 -10.72
C SER A 201 20.95 10.40 -10.64
N SER A 202 20.58 10.91 -9.45
CA SER A 202 19.96 12.23 -9.26
C SER A 202 18.74 12.50 -10.16
N ASN A 203 18.09 11.44 -10.66
CA ASN A 203 16.93 11.52 -11.57
C ASN A 203 15.66 11.13 -10.83
N TYR A 204 15.17 12.05 -10.00
CA TYR A 204 13.97 11.84 -9.21
C TYR A 204 12.71 11.82 -10.10
N LYS A 205 11.83 10.85 -9.85
CA LYS A 205 10.52 10.69 -10.50
C LYS A 205 9.36 10.72 -9.49
N GLY A 206 9.68 10.87 -8.20
CA GLY A 206 8.73 10.70 -7.10
C GLY A 206 8.71 9.25 -6.60
N PRO A 207 7.59 8.83 -5.96
CA PRO A 207 7.36 7.44 -5.58
C PRO A 207 7.40 6.49 -6.79
N TYR A 208 7.39 5.18 -6.51
CA TYR A 208 7.42 4.15 -7.54
C TYR A 208 6.35 4.40 -8.62
N THR A 209 6.72 4.25 -9.89
CA THR A 209 5.79 4.48 -11.00
C THR A 209 6.14 3.60 -12.18
N GLU A 210 5.13 2.97 -12.75
CA GLU A 210 5.19 2.32 -14.07
C GLU A 210 4.20 2.99 -15.05
N ASP A 211 3.76 4.21 -14.75
CA ASP A 211 2.86 5.04 -15.55
C ASP A 211 1.46 4.44 -15.77
N TYR A 212 1.00 3.68 -14.78
CA TYR A 212 -0.41 3.28 -14.69
C TYR A 212 -1.26 4.51 -14.39
N THR A 213 -2.37 4.66 -15.12
CA THR A 213 -3.41 5.64 -14.80
C THR A 213 -4.67 4.96 -14.25
N ASN A 214 -4.81 3.65 -14.46
CA ASN A 214 -5.88 2.85 -13.88
C ASN A 214 -5.39 2.17 -12.60
N SER A 215 -5.97 2.54 -11.45
CA SER A 215 -5.56 2.09 -10.12
C SER A 215 -5.83 0.60 -9.87
N GLN A 216 -6.92 0.03 -10.42
CA GLN A 216 -7.21 -1.40 -10.33
C GLN A 216 -6.15 -2.22 -11.07
N ASN A 217 -5.80 -1.83 -12.28
CA ASN A 217 -4.72 -2.51 -13.03
C ASN A 217 -3.36 -2.36 -12.33
N ALA A 218 -3.09 -1.20 -11.72
CA ALA A 218 -1.89 -0.97 -10.93
C ALA A 218 -1.83 -1.89 -9.71
N LEU A 219 -2.94 -2.12 -9.00
CA LEU A 219 -3.01 -3.12 -7.92
C LEU A 219 -2.60 -4.50 -8.40
N PHE A 220 -3.16 -4.98 -9.51
CA PHE A 220 -2.78 -6.30 -10.05
C PHE A 220 -1.32 -6.32 -10.51
N ARG A 221 -0.76 -5.19 -10.95
CA ARG A 221 0.67 -5.08 -11.22
C ARG A 221 1.50 -5.19 -9.94
N MET A 222 1.09 -4.55 -8.85
CA MET A 222 1.75 -4.70 -7.54
C MET A 222 1.69 -6.16 -7.07
N ALA A 223 0.52 -6.79 -7.16
CA ALA A 223 0.34 -8.22 -6.85
C ALA A 223 1.28 -9.10 -7.68
N GLU A 224 1.40 -8.87 -8.98
CA GLU A 224 2.32 -9.62 -9.84
C GLU A 224 3.79 -9.46 -9.40
N ILE A 225 4.23 -8.24 -9.05
CA ILE A 225 5.59 -8.02 -8.53
C ILE A 225 5.81 -8.80 -7.24
N ILE A 226 4.84 -8.77 -6.34
CA ILE A 226 4.91 -9.49 -5.05
C ILE A 226 5.00 -10.99 -5.29
N LEU A 227 4.13 -11.54 -6.15
CA LEU A 227 4.07 -12.97 -6.45
C LEU A 227 5.29 -13.48 -7.24
N GLN A 228 5.96 -12.62 -8.00
CA GLN A 228 7.21 -12.95 -8.69
C GLN A 228 8.33 -13.26 -7.71
N GLU A 229 8.46 -12.45 -6.66
CA GLU A 229 9.46 -12.61 -5.59
C GLU A 229 8.96 -13.51 -4.44
N TRP A 230 7.78 -14.12 -4.59
CA TRP A 230 7.18 -14.95 -3.55
C TRP A 230 7.76 -16.36 -3.57
N GLU A 231 8.45 -16.73 -2.50
CA GLU A 231 9.11 -18.03 -2.33
C GLU A 231 8.54 -18.85 -1.17
N GLU A 232 7.77 -18.24 -0.27
CA GLU A 232 7.29 -18.90 0.95
C GLU A 232 6.05 -19.75 0.69
N GLU A 233 6.03 -20.95 1.25
CA GLU A 233 4.80 -21.72 1.40
C GLU A 233 3.89 -21.03 2.43
N VAL A 234 2.65 -20.78 2.05
CA VAL A 234 1.64 -20.22 2.94
C VAL A 234 0.41 -21.08 2.95
N GLU A 235 -0.22 -21.17 4.11
CA GLU A 235 -1.52 -21.80 4.27
C GLU A 235 -2.55 -21.08 3.39
N GLU A 236 -3.28 -21.86 2.59
CA GLU A 236 -4.34 -21.36 1.72
C GLU A 236 -5.39 -20.61 2.55
N GLY A 237 -5.87 -19.47 2.06
CA GLY A 237 -6.90 -18.67 2.71
C GLY A 237 -6.37 -17.66 3.72
N THR A 238 -5.06 -17.59 3.97
CA THR A 238 -4.50 -16.76 5.05
C THR A 238 -3.97 -15.39 4.63
N THR A 239 -3.50 -15.21 3.38
CA THR A 239 -2.87 -13.96 2.95
C THR A 239 -3.84 -13.10 2.16
N GLN A 240 -4.15 -11.90 2.66
CA GLN A 240 -4.98 -10.90 1.97
C GLN A 240 -4.17 -9.64 1.68
N MET A 241 -4.51 -8.94 0.61
CA MET A 241 -3.82 -7.72 0.21
C MET A 241 -4.83 -6.60 -0.04
N GLU A 242 -4.52 -5.39 0.40
CA GLU A 242 -5.34 -4.20 0.19
C GLU A 242 -4.49 -3.08 -0.41
N VAL A 243 -5.09 -2.26 -1.27
CA VAL A 243 -4.47 -1.04 -1.78
C VAL A 243 -5.40 0.13 -1.54
N PHE A 244 -4.88 1.11 -0.80
CA PHE A 244 -5.52 2.38 -0.55
C PHE A 244 -5.16 3.33 -1.71
N HIS A 245 -6.13 3.64 -2.56
CA HIS A 245 -6.02 4.63 -3.62
C HIS A 245 -6.52 5.97 -3.12
N PHE A 246 -5.62 6.92 -2.86
CA PHE A 246 -5.97 8.12 -2.12
C PHE A 246 -5.25 9.39 -2.55
N THR A 247 -5.85 10.52 -2.19
CA THR A 247 -5.23 11.85 -2.17
C THR A 247 -5.68 12.58 -0.90
N ASN A 248 -4.76 13.29 -0.24
CA ASN A 248 -5.04 14.12 0.94
C ASN A 248 -5.12 15.62 0.60
N TYR A 249 -5.30 15.95 -0.69
CA TYR A 249 -5.37 17.34 -1.16
C TYR A 249 -6.46 18.15 -0.47
N ASN A 250 -6.21 19.44 -0.23
CA ASN A 250 -7.09 20.29 0.58
C ASN A 250 -8.51 20.47 0.02
N GLN A 251 -8.65 20.57 -1.30
CA GLN A 251 -9.94 20.88 -1.96
C GLN A 251 -10.68 19.64 -2.48
N GLY A 252 -10.22 18.44 -2.13
CA GLY A 252 -10.84 17.20 -2.59
C GLY A 252 -10.04 15.99 -2.14
N PRO A 253 -9.95 15.72 -0.82
CA PRO A 253 -9.40 14.46 -0.36
C PRO A 253 -10.32 13.33 -0.83
N ALA A 254 -9.73 12.23 -1.26
CA ALA A 254 -10.46 11.06 -1.73
C ALA A 254 -9.74 9.79 -1.29
N LEU A 255 -10.51 8.75 -1.04
CA LEU A 255 -10.04 7.42 -0.68
C LEU A 255 -10.95 6.37 -1.33
N GLU A 256 -10.33 5.42 -2.01
CA GLU A 256 -10.94 4.18 -2.47
C GLU A 256 -10.05 3.03 -2.01
N VAL A 257 -10.64 1.96 -1.49
CA VAL A 257 -9.88 0.80 -1.00
C VAL A 257 -10.22 -0.38 -1.88
N PHE A 258 -9.20 -0.93 -2.52
CA PHE A 258 -9.32 -2.17 -3.30
C PHE A 258 -8.82 -3.33 -2.46
N ARG A 259 -9.59 -4.42 -2.44
CA ARG A 259 -9.27 -5.62 -1.69
C ARG A 259 -9.03 -6.78 -2.62
N LEU A 260 -7.94 -7.49 -2.38
CA LEU A 260 -7.60 -8.75 -2.99
C LEU A 260 -7.72 -9.81 -1.87
N PRO A 261 -8.88 -10.48 -1.77
CA PRO A 261 -9.14 -11.45 -0.72
C PRO A 261 -8.21 -12.66 -0.85
N SER A 262 -8.08 -13.46 0.22
CA SER A 262 -7.15 -14.59 0.23
C SER A 262 -7.42 -15.61 -0.88
N SER A 263 -8.68 -15.90 -1.18
CA SER A 263 -9.08 -16.73 -2.33
C SER A 263 -8.49 -16.27 -3.65
N LEU A 264 -8.46 -14.95 -3.89
CA LEU A 264 -7.88 -14.36 -5.09
C LEU A 264 -6.35 -14.35 -5.03
N PHE A 265 -5.76 -14.16 -3.86
CA PHE A 265 -4.31 -14.24 -3.68
C PHE A 265 -3.81 -15.65 -3.99
N ASP A 266 -4.46 -16.67 -3.42
CA ASP A 266 -4.16 -18.08 -3.62
C ASP A 266 -4.36 -18.50 -5.08
N PHE A 267 -5.39 -17.96 -5.74
CA PHE A 267 -5.59 -18.16 -7.17
C PHE A 267 -4.38 -17.65 -7.97
N LEU A 268 -3.98 -16.40 -7.76
CA LEU A 268 -2.85 -15.81 -8.49
C LEU A 268 -1.51 -16.49 -8.14
N LEU A 269 -1.33 -16.91 -6.89
CA LEU A 269 -0.16 -17.66 -6.45
C LEU A 269 -0.11 -19.03 -7.15
N ALA A 270 -1.24 -19.73 -7.28
CA ALA A 270 -1.30 -21.00 -8.02
C ALA A 270 -1.04 -20.81 -9.52
N ILE A 271 -1.51 -19.71 -10.12
CA ILE A 271 -1.17 -19.35 -11.49
C ILE A 271 0.34 -19.17 -11.67
N LYS A 272 1.02 -18.52 -10.71
CA LYS A 272 2.49 -18.40 -10.71
C LYS A 272 3.16 -19.76 -10.54
N GLY A 273 2.77 -20.53 -9.51
CA GLY A 273 3.39 -21.81 -9.18
C GLY A 273 3.27 -22.88 -10.26
N GLN A 274 2.16 -22.88 -11.01
CA GLN A 274 1.93 -23.83 -12.11
C GLN A 274 2.39 -23.32 -13.49
N ASN A 275 3.13 -22.20 -13.53
CA ASN A 275 3.58 -21.57 -14.79
C ASN A 275 2.44 -21.20 -15.76
N LEU A 276 1.26 -20.89 -15.23
CA LEU A 276 0.05 -20.56 -16.01
C LEU A 276 -0.09 -19.05 -16.31
N SER A 277 1.01 -18.29 -16.18
CA SER A 277 1.01 -16.84 -16.39
C SER A 277 0.62 -16.42 -17.81
N ARG A 278 1.04 -17.17 -18.83
CA ARG A 278 0.66 -16.88 -20.23
C ARG A 278 -0.83 -17.14 -20.47
N PRO A 279 -1.38 -18.33 -20.16
CA PRO A 279 -2.81 -18.57 -20.30
C PRO A 279 -3.66 -17.59 -19.47
N TRP A 280 -3.25 -17.23 -18.25
CA TRP A 280 -3.93 -16.21 -17.46
C TRP A 280 -3.97 -14.84 -18.16
N LYS A 281 -2.86 -14.41 -18.78
CA LYS A 281 -2.82 -13.16 -19.54
C LYS A 281 -3.81 -13.15 -20.70
N GLU A 282 -4.05 -14.28 -21.36
CA GLU A 282 -5.04 -14.38 -22.46
C GLU A 282 -6.46 -14.10 -21.97
N VAL A 283 -6.83 -14.57 -20.77
CA VAL A 283 -8.11 -14.26 -20.13
C VAL A 283 -8.22 -12.77 -19.80
N VAL A 284 -7.17 -12.22 -19.16
CA VAL A 284 -7.11 -10.79 -18.81
C VAL A 284 -7.21 -9.91 -20.05
N GLN A 285 -6.60 -10.30 -21.18
CA GLN A 285 -6.66 -9.55 -22.44
C GLN A 285 -8.08 -9.31 -22.93
N ARG A 286 -8.99 -10.27 -22.72
CA ARG A 286 -10.40 -10.15 -23.09
C ARG A 286 -11.16 -9.14 -22.23
N GLY A 287 -10.62 -8.81 -21.05
CA GLY A 287 -11.22 -7.85 -20.13
C GLY A 287 -11.09 -6.38 -20.56
N PHE A 288 -10.17 -6.03 -21.45
CA PHE A 288 -9.94 -4.63 -21.80
C PHE A 288 -11.10 -4.02 -22.61
N GLN A 289 -11.75 -3.01 -22.04
CA GLN A 289 -12.83 -2.27 -22.72
C GLN A 289 -12.24 -1.24 -23.69
N LYS A 290 -11.96 -1.65 -24.93
CA LYS A 290 -11.46 -0.76 -25.98
C LYS A 290 -12.57 0.23 -26.38
N LYS A 291 -12.40 1.51 -26.06
CA LYS A 291 -13.37 2.56 -26.43
C LYS A 291 -12.92 3.23 -27.74
N GLY A 292 -13.30 2.60 -28.86
CA GLY A 292 -13.13 3.14 -30.21
C GLY A 292 -11.75 2.94 -30.84
N LYS A 293 -11.57 3.49 -32.06
CA LYS A 293 -10.41 3.28 -32.95
C LYS A 293 -9.04 3.60 -32.33
N LYS A 294 -8.99 4.44 -31.29
CA LYS A 294 -7.73 4.81 -30.61
C LYS A 294 -7.19 3.69 -29.72
N ASP A 295 -8.06 2.89 -29.11
CA ASP A 295 -7.66 1.75 -28.26
C ASP A 295 -7.34 0.50 -29.09
N GLU A 296 -7.82 0.41 -30.33
CA GLU A 296 -7.48 -0.68 -31.27
C GLU A 296 -6.01 -0.66 -31.67
N LYS A 297 -5.40 0.53 -31.72
CA LYS A 297 -3.97 0.72 -32.07
C LYS A 297 -3.01 0.53 -30.90
N LYS A 298 -3.51 0.46 -29.66
CA LYS A 298 -2.67 0.30 -28.47
C LYS A 298 -2.15 -1.12 -28.36
N ASN A 299 -0.87 -1.25 -28.03
CA ASN A 299 -0.33 -2.56 -27.67
C ASN A 299 -0.84 -3.01 -26.29
N PHE A 300 -0.59 -4.26 -25.93
CA PHE A 300 -1.05 -4.85 -24.67
C PHE A 300 -0.58 -4.06 -23.44
N GLU A 301 0.67 -3.60 -23.43
CA GLU A 301 1.25 -2.89 -22.28
C GLU A 301 0.60 -1.51 -22.09
N GLU A 302 0.31 -0.80 -23.17
CA GLU A 302 -0.41 0.47 -23.11
C GLU A 302 -1.85 0.30 -22.63
N LEU A 303 -2.55 -0.75 -23.09
CA LEU A 303 -3.89 -1.11 -22.61
C LEU A 303 -3.85 -1.40 -21.11
N ARG A 304 -2.86 -2.19 -20.68
CA ARG A 304 -2.68 -2.58 -19.28
C ARG A 304 -2.49 -1.36 -18.36
N LYS A 305 -1.77 -0.33 -18.80
CA LYS A 305 -1.54 0.87 -17.99
C LYS A 305 -2.73 1.83 -17.95
N LYS A 306 -3.46 1.97 -19.05
CA LYS A 306 -4.38 3.10 -19.27
C LYS A 306 -5.86 2.73 -19.40
N THR A 307 -6.17 1.48 -19.78
CA THR A 307 -7.53 1.08 -20.15
C THR A 307 -8.15 0.21 -19.06
N LYS A 308 -9.42 0.46 -18.72
CA LYS A 308 -10.17 -0.34 -17.74
C LYS A 308 -10.23 -1.79 -18.18
N ASN A 309 -9.93 -2.70 -17.25
CA ASN A 309 -10.04 -4.14 -17.45
C ASN A 309 -11.22 -4.69 -16.64
N LEU A 310 -12.22 -5.27 -17.32
CA LEU A 310 -13.41 -5.86 -16.68
C LEU A 310 -13.11 -7.12 -15.88
N VAL A 311 -12.08 -7.90 -16.23
CA VAL A 311 -11.69 -9.08 -15.45
C VAL A 311 -11.22 -8.61 -14.08
N TYR A 312 -10.27 -7.68 -14.03
CA TYR A 312 -9.78 -7.11 -12.79
C TYR A 312 -10.88 -6.39 -12.00
N HIS A 313 -11.71 -5.60 -12.69
CA HIS A 313 -12.83 -4.93 -12.04
C HIS A 313 -13.79 -5.90 -11.38
N ARG A 314 -14.19 -6.98 -12.07
CA ARG A 314 -15.12 -7.98 -11.52
C ARG A 314 -14.50 -8.77 -10.38
N LEU A 315 -13.22 -9.14 -10.49
CA LEU A 315 -12.51 -9.83 -9.42
C LEU A 315 -12.46 -9.01 -8.12
N LEU A 316 -12.23 -7.69 -8.21
CA LEU A 316 -12.24 -6.79 -7.04
C LEU A 316 -13.65 -6.47 -6.52
N GLN A 317 -14.71 -6.96 -7.16
CA GLN A 317 -16.11 -6.76 -6.78
C GLN A 317 -16.81 -8.10 -6.47
N ASP A 318 -16.05 -9.18 -6.33
CA ASP A 318 -16.56 -10.53 -6.11
C ASP A 318 -17.59 -10.98 -7.16
N GLN A 319 -17.42 -10.50 -8.40
CA GLN A 319 -18.29 -10.84 -9.53
C GLN A 319 -17.67 -11.94 -10.40
N PRO A 320 -18.49 -12.84 -10.97
CA PRO A 320 -17.99 -13.94 -11.78
C PRO A 320 -17.34 -13.45 -13.09
N ILE A 321 -16.19 -14.04 -13.40
CA ILE A 321 -15.45 -13.81 -14.66
C ILE A 321 -15.49 -15.04 -15.60
N THR A 322 -16.33 -16.04 -15.31
CA THR A 322 -16.50 -17.26 -16.14
C THR A 322 -16.73 -16.95 -17.62
N SER A 323 -17.47 -15.87 -17.92
CA SER A 323 -17.71 -15.43 -19.31
C SER A 323 -16.44 -15.04 -20.07
N PHE A 324 -15.37 -14.64 -19.37
CA PHE A 324 -14.07 -14.30 -19.97
C PHE A 324 -13.20 -15.52 -20.24
N PHE A 325 -13.57 -16.69 -19.74
CA PHE A 325 -12.92 -17.96 -20.07
C PHE A 325 -13.53 -18.62 -21.30
N LEU A 326 -14.76 -18.29 -21.72
CA LEU A 326 -15.44 -19.04 -22.77
C LEU A 326 -15.40 -18.33 -24.14
N ASP A 327 -15.03 -19.07 -25.18
CA ASP A 327 -15.41 -18.74 -26.55
C ASP A 327 -16.81 -19.27 -26.84
N LYS A 328 -17.76 -18.36 -27.08
CA LYS A 328 -19.14 -18.77 -27.37
C LYS A 328 -19.29 -19.45 -28.73
N SER A 329 -18.38 -19.18 -29.67
CA SER A 329 -18.45 -19.70 -31.04
C SER A 329 -17.82 -21.09 -31.14
N THR A 330 -16.64 -21.29 -30.57
CA THR A 330 -15.93 -22.57 -30.60
C THR A 330 -16.19 -23.45 -29.38
N ARG A 331 -16.87 -22.92 -28.35
CA ARG A 331 -17.10 -23.58 -27.04
C ARG A 331 -15.81 -24.03 -26.33
N THR A 332 -14.66 -23.45 -26.68
CA THR A 332 -13.37 -23.76 -26.06
C THR A 332 -12.99 -22.73 -24.98
N PRO A 333 -12.19 -23.14 -23.96
CA PRO A 333 -11.71 -22.21 -22.94
C PRO A 333 -10.51 -21.38 -23.43
N TYR A 334 -10.61 -20.06 -23.33
CA TYR A 334 -9.46 -19.14 -23.39
C TYR A 334 -8.61 -19.26 -22.13
N GLY A 335 -7.29 -19.21 -22.30
CA GLY A 335 -6.37 -19.33 -21.16
C GLY A 335 -6.31 -20.74 -20.57
N ASN A 336 -6.66 -21.76 -21.36
CA ASN A 336 -6.65 -23.19 -21.02
C ASN A 336 -7.62 -23.60 -19.88
N TRP A 337 -7.90 -24.91 -19.82
CA TRP A 337 -8.80 -25.48 -18.80
C TRP A 337 -8.26 -25.34 -17.37
N GLN A 338 -6.94 -25.42 -17.19
CA GLN A 338 -6.32 -25.38 -15.86
C GLN A 338 -6.53 -24.04 -15.15
N VAL A 339 -6.46 -22.91 -15.87
CA VAL A 339 -6.74 -21.59 -15.27
C VAL A 339 -8.21 -21.47 -14.88
N LEU A 340 -9.13 -21.96 -15.73
CA LEU A 340 -10.55 -21.98 -15.42
C LEU A 340 -10.83 -22.84 -14.18
N GLU A 341 -10.28 -24.06 -14.13
CA GLU A 341 -10.43 -24.96 -12.99
C GLU A 341 -9.91 -24.33 -11.68
N LEU A 342 -8.73 -23.71 -11.72
CA LEU A 342 -8.19 -22.99 -10.58
C LEU A 342 -9.09 -21.84 -10.12
N TYR A 343 -9.65 -21.07 -11.07
CA TYR A 343 -10.56 -19.98 -10.76
C TYR A 343 -11.84 -20.50 -10.08
N LEU A 344 -12.46 -21.54 -10.64
CA LEU A 344 -13.68 -22.11 -10.09
C LEU A 344 -13.45 -22.71 -8.70
N ARG A 345 -12.31 -23.37 -8.49
CA ARG A 345 -11.98 -23.98 -7.19
C ARG A 345 -11.60 -22.95 -6.13
N LYS A 346 -10.70 -22.01 -6.46
CA LYS A 346 -10.12 -21.09 -5.46
C LYS A 346 -10.97 -19.84 -5.24
N VAL A 347 -11.46 -19.22 -6.32
CA VAL A 347 -12.20 -17.94 -6.22
C VAL A 347 -13.70 -18.18 -6.05
N MET A 348 -14.29 -19.10 -6.81
CA MET A 348 -15.72 -19.42 -6.71
C MET A 348 -16.03 -20.49 -5.64
N GLN A 349 -15.00 -21.04 -4.98
CA GLN A 349 -15.12 -22.06 -3.93
C GLN A 349 -15.94 -23.30 -4.33
N MET A 350 -15.85 -23.70 -5.61
CA MET A 350 -16.58 -24.87 -6.11
C MET A 350 -15.89 -26.17 -5.70
N GLU A 351 -16.68 -27.15 -5.24
CA GLU A 351 -16.18 -28.46 -4.85
C GLU A 351 -15.58 -29.23 -6.05
N LYS A 352 -14.50 -29.98 -5.80
CA LYS A 352 -13.78 -30.75 -6.83
C LYS A 352 -14.70 -31.76 -7.53
N ASP A 353 -15.52 -32.48 -6.77
CA ASP A 353 -16.44 -33.49 -7.31
C ASP A 353 -17.48 -32.89 -8.27
N TYR A 354 -17.90 -31.65 -8.02
CA TYR A 354 -18.79 -30.92 -8.92
C TYR A 354 -18.06 -30.50 -10.20
N LEU A 355 -16.81 -30.05 -10.10
CA LEU A 355 -15.99 -29.67 -11.26
C LEU A 355 -15.71 -30.87 -12.18
N GLU A 356 -15.41 -32.04 -11.62
CA GLU A 356 -15.22 -33.26 -12.41
C GLU A 356 -16.49 -33.66 -13.14
N LYS A 357 -17.65 -33.55 -12.49
CA LYS A 357 -18.96 -33.80 -13.14
C LYS A 357 -19.23 -32.81 -14.28
N VAL A 358 -18.95 -31.53 -14.09
CA VAL A 358 -19.10 -30.50 -15.13
C VAL A 358 -18.15 -30.76 -16.31
N LYS A 359 -16.89 -31.13 -16.04
CA LYS A 359 -15.91 -31.47 -17.08
C LYS A 359 -16.36 -32.70 -17.88
N ASN A 360 -16.72 -33.78 -17.19
CA ASN A 360 -17.20 -35.02 -17.82
C ASN A 360 -18.45 -34.79 -18.68
N LEU A 361 -19.36 -33.91 -18.22
CA LEU A 361 -20.54 -33.53 -19.01
C LEU A 361 -20.14 -32.71 -20.24
N GLY A 362 -19.21 -31.76 -20.10
CA GLY A 362 -18.70 -30.95 -21.22
C GLY A 362 -18.01 -31.80 -22.29
N ASP A 363 -17.18 -32.76 -21.88
CA ASP A 363 -16.49 -33.69 -22.78
C ASP A 363 -17.50 -34.56 -23.54
N ARG A 364 -18.54 -35.07 -22.85
CA ARG A 364 -19.62 -35.87 -23.45
C ARG A 364 -20.52 -35.11 -24.41
N ILE A 365 -20.69 -33.80 -24.24
CA ILE A 365 -21.50 -32.96 -25.14
C ILE A 365 -20.68 -32.46 -26.34
N SER A 366 -19.34 -32.50 -26.24
CA SER A 366 -18.42 -32.08 -27.29
C SER A 366 -17.95 -33.23 -28.19
N THR A 367 -18.33 -34.48 -27.86
CA THR A 367 -18.26 -35.66 -28.73
C THR A 367 -19.56 -35.80 -29.50
#